data_AF-A0A378QXW2-F1
#
_entry.id   AF-A0A378QXW2-F1
#
_cell.length_a   1.000
_cell.length_b   1.000
_cell.length_c   1.000
_cell.angle_alpha   90.00
_cell.angle_beta   90.00
_cell.angle_gamma   90.00
#
_symmetry.space_group_name_H-M   'P 1'
#
loop_
_entity.id
_entity.type
_entity.pdbx_description
1 polymer ?
#
loop_
_entity_poly.entity_id
_entity_poly.type
_entity_poly.pdbx_seq_one_letter_code
_entity_poly.pdbx_strand_id
1 'polypeptide(L)'
;MTKLYELLGVPFFGASGTVEISALLTKVFKSIAVTQVGFSGLMLAVTEDTGLAIGTQRSDFDIHGLLTFSSVCGIGLDTVPIEGNTPFDKIVHIMRDTGTMAYRLNKPLTVRLFPVPNLTQGQMTTFDSDDLCNCAVMALP
;
A
#
# COMPACT_ATOMS: atom_id res chain seq x y z
N MET A 1 0.52 -9.28 -7.90
CA MET A 1 1.94 -8.99 -7.60
C MET A 1 2.49 -9.80 -6.44
N THR A 2 1.75 -9.96 -5.33
CA THR A 2 2.23 -10.61 -4.09
C THR A 2 2.82 -12.01 -4.29
N LYS A 3 2.34 -12.78 -5.27
CA LYS A 3 2.91 -14.11 -5.60
C LYS A 3 4.41 -14.07 -5.93
N LEU A 4 4.91 -12.96 -6.46
CA LEU A 4 6.34 -12.79 -6.75
C LEU A 4 7.17 -12.79 -5.46
N TYR A 5 6.63 -12.27 -4.35
CA TYR A 5 7.30 -12.28 -3.05
C TYR A 5 7.46 -13.71 -2.53
N GLU A 6 6.42 -14.54 -2.70
CA GLU A 6 6.47 -15.98 -2.37
C GLU A 6 7.52 -16.72 -3.20
N LEU A 7 7.59 -16.44 -4.50
CA LEU A 7 8.59 -17.03 -5.39
C LEU A 7 10.02 -16.60 -5.06
N LEU A 8 10.19 -15.43 -4.43
CA LEU A 8 11.48 -14.90 -3.97
C LEU A 8 11.79 -15.30 -2.52
N GLY A 9 11.00 -16.20 -1.91
CA GLY A 9 11.28 -16.82 -0.62
C GLY A 9 10.63 -16.15 0.60
N VAL A 10 9.80 -15.12 0.40
CA VAL A 10 9.03 -14.51 1.50
C VAL A 10 7.69 -15.24 1.65
N PRO A 11 7.32 -15.78 2.82
CA PRO A 11 6.17 -16.70 2.94
C PRO A 11 4.82 -16.07 2.56
N PHE A 12 4.66 -14.76 2.76
CA PHE A 12 3.52 -13.96 2.32
C PHE A 12 3.90 -12.48 2.29
N PHE A 13 3.20 -11.67 1.50
CA PHE A 13 3.42 -10.22 1.47
C PHE A 13 3.03 -9.60 2.82
N GLY A 14 3.97 -8.92 3.48
CA GLY A 14 3.79 -8.40 4.84
C GLY A 14 4.76 -9.03 5.85
N ALA A 15 5.27 -10.24 5.57
CA ALA A 15 6.28 -10.89 6.39
C ALA A 15 7.64 -10.18 6.33
N SER A 16 8.54 -10.51 7.27
CA SER A 16 9.95 -10.10 7.22
C SER A 16 10.59 -10.49 5.88
N GLY A 17 11.34 -9.57 5.27
CA GLY A 17 11.86 -9.72 3.90
C GLY A 17 11.03 -8.98 2.84
N THR A 18 9.78 -8.61 3.12
CA THR A 18 8.94 -7.84 2.18
C THR A 18 9.60 -6.51 1.77
N VAL A 19 10.27 -5.82 2.69
CA VAL A 19 10.98 -4.56 2.39
C VAL A 19 12.13 -4.80 1.40
N GLU A 20 12.93 -5.84 1.59
CA GLU A 20 14.06 -6.17 0.72
C GLU A 20 13.57 -6.46 -0.70
N ILE A 21 12.58 -7.33 -0.84
CA ILE A 21 12.01 -7.68 -2.14
C ILE A 21 11.38 -6.45 -2.80
N SER A 22 10.68 -5.60 -2.06
CA SER A 22 10.10 -4.37 -2.59
C SER A 22 11.16 -3.40 -3.14
N ALA A 23 12.28 -3.27 -2.42
CA ALA A 23 13.42 -2.45 -2.86
C ALA A 23 14.09 -3.05 -4.11
N LEU A 24 14.27 -4.37 -4.14
CA LEU A 24 14.83 -5.08 -5.29
C LEU A 24 13.98 -4.87 -6.54
N LEU A 25 12.67 -5.10 -6.46
CA LEU A 25 11.75 -4.93 -7.59
C LEU A 25 11.74 -3.49 -8.10
N THR A 26 11.72 -2.51 -7.19
CA THR A 26 11.80 -1.09 -7.57
C THR A 26 13.10 -0.78 -8.30
N LYS A 27 14.24 -1.32 -7.84
CA LYS A 27 15.53 -1.16 -8.52
C LYS A 27 15.51 -1.80 -9.91
N VAL A 28 14.93 -2.99 -10.05
CA VAL A 28 14.78 -3.67 -11.35
C VAL A 28 13.97 -2.81 -12.32
N PHE A 29 12.80 -2.29 -11.91
CA PHE A 29 11.99 -1.41 -12.76
C PHE A 29 12.74 -0.13 -13.15
N LYS A 30 13.57 0.40 -12.25
CA LYS A 30 14.41 1.58 -12.52
C LYS A 30 15.64 1.32 -13.37
N SER A 31 16.07 0.07 -13.49
CA SER A 31 17.23 -0.29 -14.32
C SER A 31 16.92 -0.42 -15.81
N ILE A 32 15.63 -0.45 -16.19
CA ILE A 32 15.21 -0.56 -17.57
C ILE A 32 15.59 0.74 -18.31
N ALA A 33 16.32 0.62 -19.41
CA ALA A 33 16.85 1.74 -20.20
C ALA A 33 15.76 2.41 -21.06
N VAL A 34 14.73 2.95 -20.41
CA VAL A 34 13.65 3.74 -21.00
C VAL A 34 13.51 5.05 -20.25
N THR A 35 13.01 6.08 -20.93
CA THR A 35 12.69 7.35 -20.27
C THR A 35 11.63 7.14 -19.20
N GLN A 36 12.01 7.34 -17.95
CA GLN A 36 11.10 7.24 -16.82
C GLN A 36 10.26 8.51 -16.71
N VAL A 37 8.95 8.36 -16.59
CA VAL A 37 7.99 9.46 -16.43
C VAL A 37 7.06 9.19 -15.25
N GLY A 38 6.66 10.24 -14.53
CA GLY A 38 5.76 10.12 -13.38
C GLY A 38 6.27 9.19 -12.27
N PHE A 39 5.36 8.43 -11.65
CA PHE A 39 5.70 7.42 -10.65
C PHE A 39 6.33 6.19 -11.32
N SER A 40 7.66 6.12 -11.31
CA SER A 40 8.43 5.01 -11.90
C SER A 40 9.02 4.12 -10.80
N GLY A 41 8.34 3.02 -10.48
CA GLY A 41 8.72 2.06 -9.44
C GLY A 41 7.63 1.04 -9.14
N LEU A 42 7.80 0.26 -8.06
CA LEU A 42 6.80 -0.71 -7.61
C LEU A 42 5.56 0.00 -7.07
N MET A 43 4.38 -0.27 -7.61
CA MET A 43 3.12 0.33 -7.14
C MET A 43 2.36 -0.63 -6.23
N LEU A 44 2.17 -0.27 -4.97
CA LEU A 44 1.44 -1.07 -3.96
C LEU A 44 0.03 -0.50 -3.73
N ALA A 45 -0.82 -0.57 -4.75
CA ALA A 45 -2.21 -0.11 -4.69
C ALA A 45 -3.12 -1.20 -4.12
N VAL A 46 -3.62 -1.00 -2.90
CA VAL A 46 -4.26 -2.06 -2.09
C VAL A 46 -5.51 -2.61 -2.77
N THR A 47 -6.38 -1.74 -3.29
CA THR A 47 -7.62 -2.18 -3.93
C THR A 47 -7.41 -2.56 -5.38
N GLU A 48 -6.24 -2.36 -5.99
CA GLU A 48 -6.02 -2.62 -7.43
C GLU A 48 -5.23 -3.94 -7.65
N ASP A 49 -4.67 -4.53 -6.59
CA ASP A 49 -4.01 -5.83 -6.63
C ASP A 49 -4.75 -6.87 -5.80
N THR A 50 -5.23 -7.94 -6.45
CA THR A 50 -5.97 -9.04 -5.79
C THR A 50 -5.18 -9.69 -4.65
N GLY A 51 -3.85 -9.76 -4.78
CA GLY A 51 -2.98 -10.32 -3.76
C GLY A 51 -2.89 -9.46 -2.51
N LEU A 52 -2.78 -8.14 -2.68
CA LEU A 52 -2.83 -7.18 -1.56
C LEU A 52 -4.22 -7.17 -0.92
N ALA A 53 -5.28 -7.20 -1.72
CA ALA A 53 -6.66 -7.28 -1.25
C ALA A 53 -6.95 -8.53 -0.41
N ILE A 54 -6.40 -9.69 -0.79
CA ILE A 54 -6.47 -10.91 0.02
C ILE A 54 -5.60 -10.77 1.29
N GLY A 55 -4.43 -10.14 1.19
CA GLY A 55 -3.55 -9.90 2.33
C GLY A 55 -4.20 -9.07 3.43
N THR A 56 -5.03 -8.07 3.07
CA THR A 56 -5.78 -7.31 4.09
C THR A 56 -6.84 -8.16 4.78
N GLN A 57 -7.50 -9.08 4.06
CA GLN A 57 -8.45 -10.03 4.65
C GLN A 57 -7.78 -10.99 5.64
N ARG A 58 -6.53 -11.36 5.37
CA ARG A 58 -5.72 -12.22 6.24
C ARG A 58 -5.02 -11.47 7.38
N SER A 59 -5.09 -10.13 7.37
CA SER A 59 -4.32 -9.28 8.29
C SER A 59 -2.80 -9.52 8.19
N ASP A 60 -2.31 -9.80 6.98
CA ASP A 60 -0.89 -10.07 6.73
C ASP A 60 -0.01 -8.81 6.90
N PHE A 61 -0.62 -7.62 6.79
CA PHE A 61 0.01 -6.31 6.99
C PHE A 61 -1.02 -5.26 7.43
N ASP A 62 -0.53 -4.17 8.01
CA ASP A 62 -1.34 -3.01 8.40
C ASP A 62 -0.88 -1.73 7.65
N ILE A 63 -1.47 -0.58 7.99
CA ILE A 63 -1.15 0.70 7.33
C ILE A 63 0.29 1.14 7.62
N HIS A 64 0.85 0.84 8.80
CA HIS A 64 2.26 1.11 9.09
C HIS A 64 3.20 0.21 8.27
N GLY A 65 2.82 -1.05 8.04
CA GLY A 65 3.48 -1.96 7.12
C GLY A 65 3.50 -1.39 5.71
N LEU A 66 2.34 -0.97 5.18
CA LEU A 66 2.23 -0.29 3.89
C LEU A 66 3.14 0.93 3.81
N LEU A 67 3.10 1.80 4.82
CA LEU A 67 3.94 2.99 4.89
C LEU A 67 5.45 2.64 4.92
N THR A 68 5.81 1.57 5.62
CA THR A 68 7.18 1.03 5.63
C THR A 68 7.59 0.57 4.23
N PHE A 69 6.72 -0.15 3.51
CA PHE A 69 6.99 -0.59 2.15
C PHE A 69 7.06 0.60 1.17
N SER A 70 6.29 1.66 1.41
CA SER A 70 6.34 2.93 0.66
C SER A 70 7.71 3.61 0.71
N SER A 71 8.51 3.36 1.75
CA SER A 71 9.88 3.91 1.83
C SER A 71 10.78 3.43 0.68
N VAL A 72 10.49 2.26 0.12
CA VAL A 72 11.31 1.60 -0.91
C VAL A 72 10.56 1.32 -2.22
N CYS A 73 9.25 1.57 -2.31
CA CYS A 73 8.46 1.33 -3.52
C CYS A 73 8.40 2.57 -4.43
N GLY A 74 7.43 2.67 -5.34
CA GLY A 74 7.21 3.78 -6.27
C GLY A 74 6.22 4.85 -5.80
N ILE A 75 5.39 4.56 -4.80
CA ILE A 75 4.25 5.37 -4.36
C ILE A 75 4.15 5.43 -2.82
N GLY A 76 3.19 6.21 -2.29
CA GLY A 76 2.87 6.24 -0.86
C GLY A 76 1.76 5.28 -0.47
N LEU A 77 0.83 5.75 0.36
CA LEU A 77 -0.40 5.05 0.66
C LEU A 77 -1.37 5.27 -0.50
N ASP A 78 -1.64 4.22 -1.27
CA ASP A 78 -2.50 4.32 -2.45
C ASP A 78 -3.64 3.31 -2.40
N THR A 79 -4.81 3.80 -2.80
CA THR A 79 -6.10 3.10 -2.72
C THR A 79 -6.34 2.33 -1.42
N VAL A 80 -6.03 2.95 -0.28
CA VAL A 80 -6.14 2.26 1.02
C VAL A 80 -7.57 2.39 1.56
N PRO A 81 -8.35 1.29 1.69
CA PRO A 81 -9.68 1.34 2.29
C PRO A 81 -9.56 1.56 3.80
N ILE A 82 -10.19 2.61 4.31
CA ILE A 82 -10.23 2.91 5.74
C ILE A 82 -11.67 2.97 6.25
N GLU A 83 -11.82 2.90 7.57
CA GLU A 83 -13.12 2.98 8.23
C GLU A 83 -13.84 4.28 7.87
N GLY A 84 -15.12 4.21 7.49
CA GLY A 84 -15.87 5.38 7.02
C GLY A 84 -15.99 6.50 8.06
N ASN A 85 -16.01 6.12 9.35
CA ASN A 85 -16.11 7.05 10.48
C ASN A 85 -14.74 7.45 11.05
N THR A 86 -13.65 7.29 10.30
CA THR A 86 -12.31 7.62 10.79
C THR A 86 -12.22 9.11 11.16
N PRO A 87 -11.80 9.47 12.39
CA PRO A 87 -11.67 10.86 12.80
C PRO A 87 -10.70 11.65 11.91
N PHE A 88 -11.03 12.91 11.64
CA PHE A 88 -10.21 13.80 10.82
C PHE A 88 -8.76 13.89 11.30
N ASP A 89 -8.54 14.00 12.61
CA ASP A 89 -7.19 14.13 13.17
C ASP A 89 -6.32 12.89 12.90
N LYS A 90 -6.90 11.68 12.86
CA LYS A 90 -6.17 10.46 12.49
C LYS A 90 -5.69 10.51 11.04
N ILE A 91 -6.53 11.00 10.13
CA ILE A 91 -6.16 11.20 8.72
C ILE A 91 -5.02 12.23 8.62
N VAL A 92 -5.10 13.33 9.37
CA VAL A 92 -4.05 14.35 9.41
C VAL A 92 -2.73 13.76 9.92
N HIS A 93 -2.75 12.94 10.96
CA HIS A 93 -1.54 12.33 11.50
C HIS A 93 -0.87 11.37 10.51
N ILE A 94 -1.61 10.47 9.86
CA ILE A 94 -1.00 9.58 8.86
C ILE A 94 -0.46 10.35 7.64
N MET A 95 -1.12 11.45 7.25
CA MET A 95 -0.62 12.35 6.23
C MET A 95 0.69 13.03 6.65
N ARG A 96 0.83 13.44 7.92
CA ARG A 96 2.06 14.02 8.46
C ARG A 96 3.20 13.00 8.52
N ASP A 97 2.92 11.75 8.87
CA ASP A 97 3.93 10.68 8.88
C ASP A 97 4.41 10.40 7.46
N THR A 98 3.48 10.26 6.51
CA THR A 98 3.80 10.08 5.10
C THR A 98 4.58 11.27 4.54
N GLY A 99 4.18 12.50 4.87
CA GLY A 99 4.86 13.72 4.47
C GLY A 99 6.28 13.83 5.05
N THR A 100 6.46 13.47 6.32
CA THR A 100 7.78 13.40 6.97
C THR A 100 8.68 12.40 6.28
N MET A 101 8.17 11.19 5.98
CA MET A 101 8.92 10.18 5.25
C MET A 101 9.30 10.64 3.85
N ALA A 102 8.36 11.25 3.11
CA ALA A 102 8.59 11.81 1.79
C ALA A 102 9.74 12.83 1.82
N TYR A 103 9.70 13.76 2.79
CA TYR A 103 10.74 14.77 2.98
C TYR A 103 12.10 14.14 3.33
N ARG A 104 12.14 13.22 4.29
CA ARG A 104 13.38 12.58 4.76
C ARG A 104 14.04 11.70 3.71
N LEU A 105 13.24 11.03 2.88
CA LEU A 105 13.74 10.14 1.81
C LEU A 105 13.99 10.89 0.49
N ASN A 106 13.67 12.20 0.43
CA ASN A 106 13.65 12.99 -0.81
C ASN A 106 12.89 12.26 -1.93
N LYS A 107 11.68 11.79 -1.59
CA LYS A 107 10.89 10.88 -2.41
C LYS A 107 9.44 11.35 -2.42
N PRO A 108 8.79 11.48 -3.59
CA PRO A 108 7.37 11.78 -3.62
C PRO A 108 6.57 10.58 -3.11
N LEU A 109 5.80 10.78 -2.04
CA LEU A 109 4.84 9.81 -1.52
C LEU A 109 3.44 10.43 -1.55
N THR A 110 2.46 9.63 -1.95
CA THR A 110 1.06 10.01 -2.02
C THR A 110 0.30 9.52 -0.80
N VAL A 111 -0.84 10.14 -0.51
CA VAL A 111 -1.84 9.60 0.42
C VAL A 111 -3.19 9.65 -0.27
N ARG A 112 -3.70 8.47 -0.64
CA ARG A 112 -5.01 8.28 -1.26
C ARG A 112 -5.79 7.24 -0.45
N LEU A 113 -6.50 7.75 0.56
CA LEU A 113 -7.35 6.93 1.44
C LEU A 113 -8.77 6.86 0.87
N PHE A 114 -9.43 5.73 1.10
CA PHE A 114 -10.81 5.45 0.70
C PHE A 114 -11.64 5.21 1.95
N PRO A 115 -12.22 6.25 2.57
CA PRO A 115 -13.17 6.05 3.66
C PRO A 115 -14.40 5.32 3.13
N VAL A 116 -14.69 4.12 3.66
CA VAL A 116 -15.82 3.30 3.20
C VAL A 116 -16.99 3.46 4.19
N PRO A 117 -18.09 4.12 3.80
CA PRO A 117 -19.20 4.41 4.70
C PRO A 117 -19.76 3.16 5.37
N ASN A 118 -20.08 3.27 6.66
CA ASN A 118 -20.68 2.21 7.47
C ASN A 118 -19.85 0.93 7.65
N LEU A 119 -18.58 0.93 7.21
CA LEU A 119 -17.68 -0.20 7.44
C LEU A 119 -16.61 0.13 8.48
N THR A 120 -16.30 -0.89 9.29
CA THR A 120 -15.23 -0.91 10.30
C THR A 120 -14.12 -1.87 9.90
N GLN A 121 -13.00 -1.83 10.62
CA GLN A 121 -11.84 -2.68 10.36
C GLN A 121 -12.23 -4.17 10.18
N GLY A 122 -11.63 -4.81 9.16
CA GLY A 122 -11.82 -6.22 8.85
C GLY A 122 -13.07 -6.52 8.02
N GLN A 123 -14.02 -5.58 7.91
CA GLN A 123 -15.20 -5.77 7.06
C GLN A 123 -14.84 -5.65 5.58
N MET A 124 -15.56 -6.39 4.74
CA MET A 124 -15.30 -6.48 3.31
C MET A 124 -15.91 -5.29 2.57
N THR A 125 -15.13 -4.65 1.71
CA THR A 125 -15.67 -3.67 0.77
C THR A 125 -16.55 -4.35 -0.30
N THR A 126 -17.40 -3.55 -0.95
CA THR A 126 -18.21 -3.97 -2.11
C THR A 126 -18.11 -2.90 -3.20
N PHE A 127 -16.94 -2.80 -3.81
CA PHE A 127 -16.72 -1.96 -4.98
C PHE A 127 -17.36 -2.60 -6.21
N ASP A 128 -18.05 -1.78 -7.01
CA ASP A 128 -18.70 -2.21 -8.27
C ASP A 128 -17.77 -2.04 -9.49
N SER A 129 -16.62 -1.37 -9.32
CA SER A 129 -15.68 -1.11 -10.41
C SER A 129 -14.83 -2.34 -10.71
N ASP A 130 -14.72 -2.69 -12.00
CA ASP A 130 -13.88 -3.79 -12.47
C ASP A 130 -12.38 -3.59 -12.18
N ASP A 131 -11.95 -2.34 -11.96
CA ASP A 131 -10.56 -2.00 -11.64
C ASP A 131 -10.24 -2.18 -10.14
N LEU A 132 -11.26 -2.37 -9.28
CA LEU A 132 -11.12 -2.46 -7.83
C LEU A 132 -11.46 -3.86 -7.30
N CYS A 133 -10.48 -4.48 -6.68
CA CYS A 133 -10.61 -5.69 -5.88
C CYS A 133 -11.23 -5.38 -4.51
N ASN A 134 -12.20 -6.19 -4.11
CA ASN A 134 -12.75 -6.13 -2.76
C ASN A 134 -11.73 -6.59 -1.72
N CYS A 135 -11.53 -5.76 -0.70
CA CYS A 135 -10.46 -5.88 0.30
C CYS A 135 -11.00 -5.52 1.69
N ALA A 136 -10.35 -6.00 2.75
CA ALA A 136 -10.81 -5.71 4.09
C ALA A 136 -10.47 -4.24 4.43
N VAL A 137 -11.42 -3.56 5.06
CA VAL A 137 -11.23 -2.20 5.57
C VAL A 137 -10.13 -2.21 6.63
N MET A 138 -9.21 -1.25 6.55
CA MET A 138 -8.07 -1.12 7.44
C MET A 138 -8.32 -0.01 8.47
N ALA A 139 -7.86 -0.20 9.71
CA ALA A 139 -7.90 0.86 10.71
C ALA A 139 -6.68 1.77 10.58
N LEU A 140 -6.89 3.08 10.65
CA LEU A 140 -5.79 4.01 10.91
C LEU A 140 -5.34 3.88 12.37
N PRO A 141 -4.02 3.76 12.64
CA PRO A 141 -3.49 3.62 13.98
C PRO A 141 -3.89 4.79 14.90
#